data_AF-A0A5B0HXI2-F1
#
_entry.id   AF-A0A5B0HXI2-F1
#
_cell.length_a   1.000
_cell.length_b   1.000
_cell.length_c   1.000
_cell.angle_alpha   90.00
_cell.angle_beta   90.00
_cell.angle_gamma   90.00
#
_symmetry.space_group_name_H-M   'P 1'
#
loop_
_entity.id
_entity.type
_entity.pdbx_description
1 polymer ?
#
loop_
_entity_poly.entity_id
_entity_poly.type
_entity_poly.pdbx_seq_one_letter_code
_entity_poly.pdbx_strand_id
1 'polypeptide(L)'
;MPPAAQSAVPPAVPSPAQSAVPSAAPPTAPSAAQAREGDLLEVRLRDLRPTQPNIGHDQIHYKLGRYAGTKDTDSGRPNKRFDDWCETDGRGEAAEAGPGATLRDPSSFRCTIATGAETPASVAAMKTVVVGPGNALYLTDGHHTTTSLLETTDGGPDVRVRMRVQANLSRLTPAAFWAQMQARSWVWLRTADGTTITPQQLPDRIGLALLPDDPYRGLVYLTRDIGYSPPADAPEYLEFFWASWLRTRIDLGRYDLHDPASYLRAVTDASQLMSSTPGDTEIAPGRTADQLGRMARWNDGKAADKGEFGDLSRPITDPRPGKVAYAVDSRNRVSATPACTRTVTGAYTGPLTVGSGVLCLDRARVRGPVTVTGGASLVLRGSDVTGPVTATRARVVEVCGARVTGPVVVRGSTERARVGGWACTPNEVRGPVVVG
;
A
#
# COMPACT_ATOMS: atom_id res chain seq x y z
N MET A 1 -67.77 -49.60 -25.16
CA MET A 1 -66.91 -48.59 -24.50
C MET A 1 -65.80 -48.20 -25.47
N PRO A 2 -65.96 -47.09 -26.20
CA PRO A 2 -64.95 -46.49 -27.07
C PRO A 2 -64.26 -45.28 -26.40
N PRO A 3 -63.13 -44.77 -26.95
CA PRO A 3 -62.05 -44.13 -26.20
C PRO A 3 -62.14 -42.60 -26.06
N ALA A 4 -61.33 -42.09 -25.14
CA ALA A 4 -61.23 -40.71 -24.69
C ALA A 4 -60.73 -39.72 -25.78
N ALA A 5 -61.39 -38.55 -25.84
CA ALA A 5 -61.00 -37.42 -26.69
C ALA A 5 -60.04 -36.48 -25.94
N GLN A 6 -58.93 -36.13 -26.61
CA GLN A 6 -57.94 -35.16 -26.15
C GLN A 6 -58.42 -33.73 -26.47
N SER A 7 -58.44 -32.84 -25.47
CA SER A 7 -58.71 -31.41 -25.67
C SER A 7 -57.42 -30.66 -25.98
N ALA A 8 -57.42 -29.97 -27.12
CA ALA A 8 -56.35 -29.09 -27.57
C ALA A 8 -56.37 -27.74 -26.82
N VAL A 9 -55.19 -27.23 -26.45
CA VAL A 9 -54.97 -25.92 -25.81
C VAL A 9 -54.83 -24.84 -26.91
N PRO A 10 -55.52 -23.69 -26.82
CA PRO A 10 -55.41 -22.61 -27.81
C PRO A 10 -54.09 -21.82 -27.70
N PRO A 11 -53.62 -21.16 -28.78
CA PRO A 11 -52.34 -20.45 -28.80
C PRO A 11 -52.36 -19.16 -27.97
N ALA A 12 -51.25 -18.85 -27.32
CA ALA A 12 -51.06 -17.67 -26.49
C ALA A 12 -50.95 -16.37 -27.32
N VAL A 13 -51.64 -15.32 -26.86
CA VAL A 13 -51.60 -13.96 -27.41
C VAL A 13 -50.33 -13.24 -26.94
N PRO A 14 -49.56 -12.57 -27.81
CA PRO A 14 -48.35 -11.85 -27.40
C PRO A 14 -48.71 -10.56 -26.64
N SER A 15 -48.05 -10.33 -25.49
CA SER A 15 -48.18 -9.10 -24.70
C SER A 15 -47.48 -7.90 -25.36
N PRO A 16 -48.01 -6.67 -25.24
CA PRO A 16 -47.41 -5.48 -25.83
C PRO A 16 -46.09 -5.11 -25.13
N ALA A 17 -45.09 -4.76 -25.94
CA ALA A 17 -43.77 -4.33 -25.49
C ALA A 17 -43.85 -3.08 -24.61
N GLN A 18 -43.33 -3.17 -23.38
CA GLN A 18 -43.17 -2.03 -22.50
C GLN A 18 -42.07 -1.12 -23.06
N SER A 19 -42.44 0.12 -23.36
CA SER A 19 -41.49 1.17 -23.74
C SER A 19 -40.52 1.43 -22.58
N ALA A 20 -39.23 1.25 -22.82
CA ALA A 20 -38.18 1.52 -21.86
C ALA A 20 -38.14 3.02 -21.52
N VAL A 21 -38.35 3.35 -20.25
CA VAL A 21 -38.06 4.67 -19.69
C VAL A 21 -36.54 4.88 -19.73
N PRO A 22 -36.00 6.02 -20.20
CA PRO A 22 -34.57 6.26 -20.17
C PRO A 22 -34.07 6.24 -18.72
N SER A 23 -33.12 5.35 -18.43
CA SER A 23 -32.44 5.25 -17.15
C SER A 23 -31.77 6.60 -16.85
N ALA A 24 -32.13 7.22 -15.72
CA ALA A 24 -31.46 8.41 -15.24
C ALA A 24 -29.96 8.11 -15.08
N ALA A 25 -29.10 8.96 -15.65
CA ALA A 25 -27.66 8.85 -15.44
C ALA A 25 -27.36 8.81 -13.93
N PRO A 26 -26.46 7.93 -13.47
CA PRO A 26 -26.09 7.90 -12.06
C PRO A 26 -25.61 9.30 -11.62
N PRO A 27 -25.91 9.71 -10.38
CA PRO A 27 -25.47 11.01 -9.87
C PRO A 27 -23.96 11.14 -10.05
N THR A 28 -23.51 12.29 -10.54
CA THR A 28 -22.10 12.57 -10.76
C THR A 28 -21.37 12.48 -9.43
N ALA A 29 -20.28 11.70 -9.36
CA ALA A 29 -19.48 11.55 -8.14
C ALA A 29 -19.07 12.94 -7.60
N PRO A 30 -19.08 13.17 -6.27
CA PRO A 30 -18.75 14.47 -5.71
C PRO A 30 -17.31 14.85 -6.03
N SER A 31 -17.06 16.12 -6.33
CA SER A 31 -15.69 16.64 -6.34
C SER A 31 -15.14 16.70 -4.91
N ALA A 32 -13.82 16.62 -4.73
CA ALA A 32 -13.21 16.74 -3.41
C ALA A 32 -13.64 18.02 -2.66
N ALA A 33 -13.83 19.14 -3.38
CA ALA A 33 -14.29 20.40 -2.82
C ALA A 33 -15.71 20.35 -2.23
N GLN A 34 -16.56 19.46 -2.74
CA GLN A 34 -17.97 19.34 -2.38
C GLN A 34 -18.26 18.13 -1.48
N ALA A 35 -17.31 17.21 -1.37
CA ALA A 35 -17.48 15.96 -0.63
C ALA A 35 -17.77 16.22 0.85
N ARG A 36 -18.64 15.40 1.44
CA ARG A 36 -19.04 15.41 2.84
C ARG A 36 -18.52 14.17 3.54
N GLU A 37 -18.53 14.19 4.87
CA GLU A 37 -18.26 12.99 5.65
C GLU A 37 -19.21 11.86 5.24
N GLY A 38 -18.63 10.67 5.01
CA GLY A 38 -19.35 9.49 4.52
C GLY A 38 -19.43 9.35 3.00
N ASP A 39 -19.17 10.42 2.22
CA ASP A 39 -19.19 10.33 0.76
C ASP A 39 -18.11 9.35 0.25
N LEU A 40 -18.43 8.65 -0.84
CA LEU A 40 -17.48 7.80 -1.56
C LEU A 40 -16.84 8.62 -2.68
N LEU A 41 -15.55 8.92 -2.53
CA LEU A 41 -14.80 9.73 -3.47
C LEU A 41 -13.89 8.84 -4.32
N GLU A 42 -14.03 8.90 -5.65
CA GLU A 42 -13.03 8.31 -6.55
C GLU A 42 -11.74 9.13 -6.48
N VAL A 43 -10.62 8.44 -6.23
CA VAL A 43 -9.29 9.04 -6.12
C VAL A 43 -8.32 8.33 -7.05
N ARG A 44 -7.31 9.04 -7.54
CA ARG A 44 -6.12 8.41 -8.12
C ARG A 44 -5.06 8.24 -7.05
N LEU A 45 -4.32 7.13 -7.10
CA LEU A 45 -3.26 6.86 -6.12
C LEU A 45 -2.20 7.98 -6.05
N ARG A 46 -1.89 8.65 -7.18
CA ARG A 46 -0.97 9.80 -7.25
C ARG A 46 -1.41 11.05 -6.47
N ASP A 47 -2.71 11.18 -6.21
CA ASP A 47 -3.31 12.37 -5.59
C ASP A 47 -3.34 12.24 -4.05
N LEU A 48 -3.00 11.06 -3.52
CA LEU A 48 -2.99 10.76 -2.09
C LEU A 48 -1.73 11.29 -1.41
N ARG A 49 -1.94 12.03 -0.31
CA ARG A 49 -0.90 12.50 0.61
C ARG A 49 -0.88 11.60 1.85
N PRO A 50 0.24 10.94 2.18
CA PRO A 50 0.37 10.16 3.41
C PRO A 50 0.15 11.02 4.67
N THR A 51 -0.40 10.40 5.71
CA THR A 51 -0.50 10.97 7.07
C THR A 51 0.39 10.22 8.07
N GLN A 52 1.31 9.41 7.58
CA GLN A 52 2.33 8.73 8.36
C GLN A 52 3.68 8.76 7.62
N PRO A 53 4.82 8.85 8.33
CA PRO A 53 6.13 8.94 7.69
C PRO A 53 6.70 7.62 7.20
N ASN A 54 6.26 6.48 7.73
CA ASN A 54 6.80 5.15 7.43
C ASN A 54 5.70 4.09 7.36
N ILE A 55 6.01 2.94 6.77
CA ILE A 55 5.14 1.76 6.66
C ILE A 55 5.96 0.50 6.95
N GLY A 56 5.33 -0.58 7.39
CA GLY A 56 5.99 -1.89 7.40
C GLY A 56 6.12 -2.46 5.99
N HIS A 57 7.33 -2.52 5.44
CA HIS A 57 7.60 -2.96 4.07
C HIS A 57 7.23 -4.43 3.86
N ASP A 58 7.38 -5.29 4.86
CA ASP A 58 7.06 -6.72 4.71
C ASP A 58 5.59 -7.01 4.47
N GLN A 59 4.69 -6.16 4.98
CA GLN A 59 3.27 -6.26 4.63
C GLN A 59 3.05 -5.98 3.14
N ILE A 60 3.83 -5.06 2.55
CA ILE A 60 3.80 -4.77 1.11
C ILE A 60 4.47 -5.91 0.34
N HIS A 61 5.63 -6.39 0.78
CA HIS A 61 6.34 -7.48 0.12
C HIS A 61 5.51 -8.76 0.07
N TYR A 62 4.78 -9.09 1.15
CA TYR A 62 3.78 -10.14 1.14
C TYR A 62 2.77 -9.94 0.01
N LYS A 63 2.15 -8.75 -0.08
CA LYS A 63 1.16 -8.45 -1.12
C LYS A 63 1.75 -8.53 -2.52
N LEU A 64 2.91 -7.91 -2.78
CA LEU A 64 3.57 -7.98 -4.07
C LEU A 64 3.90 -9.42 -4.48
N GLY A 65 4.48 -10.22 -3.58
CA GLY A 65 4.76 -11.63 -3.83
C GLY A 65 3.49 -12.42 -4.16
N ARG A 66 2.40 -12.16 -3.41
CA ARG A 66 1.10 -12.78 -3.64
C ARG A 66 0.48 -12.38 -4.97
N TYR A 67 0.58 -11.11 -5.36
CA TYR A 67 0.03 -10.57 -6.60
C TYR A 67 0.77 -11.07 -7.84
N ALA A 68 2.09 -11.24 -7.74
CA ALA A 68 2.92 -11.73 -8.84
C ALA A 68 2.80 -13.25 -9.07
N GLY A 69 2.32 -14.00 -8.08
CA GLY A 69 2.14 -15.44 -8.17
C GLY A 69 0.84 -15.86 -8.87
N THR A 70 0.79 -17.12 -9.28
CA THR A 70 -0.35 -17.74 -9.97
C THR A 70 -1.29 -18.51 -9.05
N LYS A 71 -0.97 -18.63 -7.74
CA LYS A 71 -1.73 -19.47 -6.79
C LYS A 71 -3.26 -19.27 -6.85
N ASP A 72 -3.76 -18.03 -6.99
CA ASP A 72 -5.21 -17.80 -7.10
C ASP A 72 -5.77 -18.30 -8.43
N THR A 73 -5.11 -17.95 -9.54
CA THR A 73 -5.55 -18.32 -10.88
C THR A 73 -5.45 -19.83 -11.11
N ASP A 74 -4.45 -20.49 -10.53
CA ASP A 74 -4.30 -21.95 -10.55
C ASP A 74 -5.42 -22.65 -9.77
N SER A 75 -6.04 -21.95 -8.82
CA SER A 75 -7.23 -22.41 -8.09
C SER A 75 -8.56 -21.96 -8.74
N GLY A 76 -8.51 -21.37 -9.94
CA GLY A 76 -9.69 -20.88 -10.65
C GLY A 76 -10.29 -19.59 -10.10
N ARG A 77 -9.56 -18.85 -9.25
CA ARG A 77 -10.01 -17.56 -8.67
C ARG A 77 -9.29 -16.38 -9.35
N PRO A 78 -9.92 -15.19 -9.40
CA PRO A 78 -9.21 -13.95 -9.70
C PRO A 78 -7.98 -13.78 -8.80
N ASN A 79 -6.90 -13.20 -9.34
CA ASN A 79 -5.71 -12.91 -8.55
C ASN A 79 -6.02 -11.95 -7.38
N LYS A 80 -5.39 -12.19 -6.23
CA LYS A 80 -5.64 -11.43 -4.98
C LYS A 80 -5.58 -9.90 -5.12
N ARG A 81 -4.82 -9.38 -6.10
CA ARG A 81 -4.77 -7.92 -6.34
C ARG A 81 -6.13 -7.32 -6.72
N PHE A 82 -6.96 -8.08 -7.44
CA PHE A 82 -8.32 -7.63 -7.80
C PHE A 82 -9.24 -7.67 -6.58
N ASP A 83 -9.13 -8.69 -5.72
CA ASP A 83 -9.86 -8.71 -4.45
C ASP A 83 -9.51 -7.51 -3.59
N ASP A 84 -8.21 -7.24 -3.40
CA ASP A 84 -7.74 -6.12 -2.58
C ASP A 84 -8.16 -4.77 -3.17
N TRP A 85 -8.24 -4.65 -4.50
CA TRP A 85 -8.83 -3.48 -5.17
C TRP A 85 -10.34 -3.39 -4.90
N CYS A 86 -11.10 -4.47 -5.07
CA CYS A 86 -12.56 -4.48 -4.88
C CYS A 86 -12.94 -4.18 -3.42
N GLU A 87 -12.18 -4.69 -2.47
CA GLU A 87 -12.36 -4.45 -1.04
C GLU A 87 -12.11 -2.97 -0.71
N THR A 88 -11.02 -2.42 -1.25
CA THR A 88 -10.68 -1.00 -1.10
C THR A 88 -11.80 -0.11 -1.65
N ASP A 89 -12.37 -0.49 -2.79
CA ASP A 89 -13.43 0.22 -3.49
C ASP A 89 -14.83 0.02 -2.84
N GLY A 90 -14.93 -0.77 -1.78
CA GLY A 90 -16.18 -1.05 -1.05
C GLY A 90 -17.09 -2.08 -1.72
N ARG A 91 -16.60 -2.76 -2.76
CA ARG A 91 -17.36 -3.68 -3.62
C ARG A 91 -17.11 -5.18 -3.34
N GLY A 92 -16.56 -5.51 -2.17
CA GLY A 92 -16.33 -6.88 -1.73
C GLY A 92 -15.11 -7.52 -2.40
N GLU A 93 -15.17 -8.81 -2.73
CA GLU A 93 -14.09 -9.52 -3.44
C GLU A 93 -14.22 -9.39 -4.97
N ALA A 94 -13.21 -9.82 -5.73
CA ALA A 94 -13.33 -9.95 -7.17
C ALA A 94 -14.13 -11.20 -7.53
N ALA A 95 -15.16 -11.03 -8.34
CA ALA A 95 -15.96 -12.12 -8.88
C ALA A 95 -15.31 -12.70 -10.15
N GLU A 96 -14.81 -11.84 -11.04
CA GLU A 96 -14.30 -12.22 -12.36
C GLU A 96 -13.12 -11.32 -12.75
N ALA A 97 -12.07 -11.89 -13.31
CA ALA A 97 -10.98 -11.17 -13.96
C ALA A 97 -10.46 -12.00 -15.14
N GLY A 98 -10.67 -11.53 -16.37
CA GLY A 98 -10.29 -12.24 -17.58
C GLY A 98 -8.80 -12.08 -17.95
N PRO A 99 -8.33 -12.80 -18.98
CA PRO A 99 -7.02 -12.56 -19.56
C PRO A 99 -6.86 -11.08 -19.96
N GLY A 100 -5.76 -10.45 -19.53
CA GLY A 100 -5.50 -9.03 -19.81
C GLY A 100 -6.17 -8.04 -18.85
N ALA A 101 -6.95 -8.50 -17.87
CA ALA A 101 -7.47 -7.64 -16.82
C ALA A 101 -6.34 -6.94 -16.06
N THR A 102 -6.55 -5.68 -15.71
CA THR A 102 -5.53 -4.81 -15.10
C THR A 102 -6.14 -3.80 -14.13
N LEU A 103 -5.43 -3.49 -13.06
CA LEU A 103 -5.82 -2.44 -12.11
C LEU A 103 -5.88 -1.03 -12.73
N ARG A 104 -5.21 -0.81 -13.88
CA ARG A 104 -5.29 0.44 -14.64
C ARG A 104 -6.62 0.63 -15.36
N ASP A 105 -7.35 -0.46 -15.59
CA ASP A 105 -8.67 -0.45 -16.19
C ASP A 105 -9.65 -1.24 -15.30
N PRO A 106 -10.27 -0.59 -14.30
CA PRO A 106 -11.25 -1.23 -13.43
C PRO A 106 -12.50 -1.78 -14.14
N SER A 107 -12.71 -1.47 -15.42
CA SER A 107 -13.80 -2.08 -16.21
C SER A 107 -13.45 -3.48 -16.73
N SER A 108 -12.17 -3.87 -16.68
CA SER A 108 -11.66 -5.16 -17.16
C SER A 108 -11.89 -6.34 -16.19
N PHE A 109 -12.43 -6.08 -15.00
CA PHE A 109 -12.77 -7.09 -14.00
C PHE A 109 -14.04 -6.68 -13.24
N ARG A 110 -14.68 -7.64 -12.55
CA ARG A 110 -15.93 -7.41 -11.80
C ARG A 110 -15.76 -7.76 -10.33
N CYS A 111 -16.35 -6.93 -9.48
CA CYS A 111 -16.46 -7.18 -8.05
C CYS A 111 -17.77 -7.90 -7.71
N THR A 112 -17.80 -8.56 -6.56
CA THR A 112 -18.96 -9.31 -6.04
C THR A 112 -20.15 -8.42 -5.69
N ILE A 113 -19.90 -7.17 -5.30
CA ILE A 113 -20.94 -6.17 -5.05
C ILE A 113 -20.95 -5.17 -6.21
N ALA A 114 -22.14 -4.90 -6.76
CA ALA A 114 -22.30 -3.92 -7.83
C ALA A 114 -22.11 -2.49 -7.29
N THR A 115 -21.66 -1.58 -8.15
CA THR A 115 -21.59 -0.15 -7.81
C THR A 115 -22.97 0.37 -7.43
N GLY A 116 -23.07 1.05 -6.28
CA GLY A 116 -24.34 1.54 -5.72
C GLY A 116 -25.09 0.51 -4.88
N ALA A 117 -24.61 -0.74 -4.81
CA ALA A 117 -25.14 -1.80 -3.96
C ALA A 117 -24.24 -2.09 -2.75
N GLU A 118 -23.32 -1.17 -2.41
CA GLU A 118 -22.45 -1.30 -1.24
C GLU A 118 -23.27 -1.43 0.04
N THR A 119 -22.84 -2.34 0.92
CA THR A 119 -23.50 -2.58 2.20
C THR A 119 -22.89 -1.69 3.29
N PRO A 120 -23.58 -1.45 4.42
CA PRO A 120 -22.98 -0.75 5.54
C PRO A 120 -21.65 -1.37 6.00
N ALA A 121 -21.55 -2.70 5.98
CA ALA A 121 -20.32 -3.42 6.32
C ALA A 121 -19.21 -3.19 5.29
N SER A 122 -19.51 -3.26 3.99
CA SER A 122 -18.50 -3.05 2.96
C SER A 122 -18.03 -1.58 2.90
N VAL A 123 -18.92 -0.61 3.15
CA VAL A 123 -18.57 0.81 3.29
C VAL A 123 -17.74 1.07 4.55
N ALA A 124 -18.05 0.42 5.67
CA ALA A 124 -17.28 0.57 6.91
C ALA A 124 -15.83 0.05 6.78
N ALA A 125 -15.60 -0.98 5.96
CA ALA A 125 -14.28 -1.53 5.69
C ALA A 125 -13.42 -0.69 4.72
N MET A 126 -14.03 0.27 4.01
CA MET A 126 -13.32 1.10 3.02
C MET A 126 -12.24 1.95 3.65
N LYS A 127 -11.18 2.17 2.88
CA LYS A 127 -10.07 3.07 3.22
C LYS A 127 -10.53 4.51 3.22
N THR A 128 -9.93 5.30 4.09
CA THR A 128 -10.42 6.64 4.41
C THR A 128 -9.46 7.74 3.99
N VAL A 129 -10.06 8.88 3.62
CA VAL A 129 -9.34 10.13 3.34
C VAL A 129 -9.99 11.29 4.08
N VAL A 130 -9.17 12.28 4.44
CA VAL A 130 -9.63 13.62 4.83
C VAL A 130 -9.32 14.58 3.70
N VAL A 131 -10.32 15.36 3.27
CA VAL A 131 -10.11 16.46 2.33
C VAL A 131 -9.56 17.66 3.10
N GLY A 132 -8.32 18.03 2.86
CA GLY A 132 -7.65 19.16 3.52
C GLY A 132 -7.58 20.43 2.65
N PRO A 133 -6.88 21.47 3.14
CA PRO A 133 -6.75 22.76 2.45
C PRO A 133 -6.26 22.62 1.02
N GLY A 134 -6.83 23.40 0.09
CA GLY A 134 -6.56 23.27 -1.34
C GLY A 134 -7.15 22.01 -1.98
N ASN A 135 -8.11 21.36 -1.31
CA ASN A 135 -8.74 20.10 -1.70
C ASN A 135 -7.77 18.90 -1.80
N ALA A 136 -6.63 18.97 -1.11
CA ALA A 136 -5.68 17.87 -1.05
C ALA A 136 -6.25 16.68 -0.28
N LEU A 137 -5.99 15.46 -0.77
CA LEU A 137 -6.51 14.23 -0.18
C LEU A 137 -5.48 13.62 0.76
N TYR A 138 -5.74 13.66 2.05
CA TYR A 138 -4.87 13.08 3.08
C TYR A 138 -5.36 11.68 3.44
N LEU A 139 -4.56 10.67 3.11
CA LEU A 139 -4.87 9.26 3.35
C LEU A 139 -4.77 8.96 4.85
N THR A 140 -5.89 8.68 5.50
CA THR A 140 -5.96 8.42 6.95
C THR A 140 -5.92 6.93 7.27
N ASP A 141 -6.49 6.07 6.42
CA ASP A 141 -6.29 4.62 6.45
C ASP A 141 -5.93 4.11 5.05
N GLY A 142 -5.16 3.02 4.98
CA GLY A 142 -4.90 2.30 3.73
C GLY A 142 -3.53 2.55 3.11
N HIS A 143 -2.55 3.13 3.81
CA HIS A 143 -1.20 3.36 3.28
C HIS A 143 -0.56 2.08 2.74
N HIS A 144 -0.74 0.95 3.42
CA HIS A 144 -0.23 -0.33 2.94
C HIS A 144 -0.96 -0.85 1.71
N THR A 145 -2.29 -0.83 1.71
CA THR A 145 -3.09 -1.33 0.59
C THR A 145 -2.85 -0.49 -0.66
N THR A 146 -2.95 0.83 -0.55
CA THR A 146 -2.73 1.76 -1.65
C THR A 146 -1.29 1.71 -2.17
N THR A 147 -0.29 1.58 -1.30
CA THR A 147 1.10 1.35 -1.73
C THR A 147 1.23 0.02 -2.46
N SER A 148 0.58 -1.06 -2.00
CA SER A 148 0.63 -2.35 -2.70
C SER A 148 0.00 -2.28 -4.10
N LEU A 149 -1.12 -1.57 -4.26
CA LEU A 149 -1.77 -1.33 -5.56
C LEU A 149 -0.95 -0.38 -6.46
N LEU A 150 -0.17 0.53 -5.87
CA LEU A 150 0.75 1.40 -6.61
C LEU A 150 1.97 0.63 -7.14
N GLU A 151 2.53 -0.26 -6.32
CA GLU A 151 3.82 -0.94 -6.56
C GLU A 151 3.70 -2.20 -7.44
N THR A 152 2.49 -2.76 -7.61
CA THR A 152 2.27 -3.92 -8.47
C THR A 152 2.45 -3.59 -9.96
N THR A 153 2.88 -4.58 -10.76
CA THR A 153 3.27 -4.41 -12.16
C THR A 153 2.19 -3.78 -13.04
N ASP A 154 0.94 -4.20 -12.87
CA ASP A 154 -0.23 -3.70 -13.60
C ASP A 154 -0.95 -2.58 -12.84
N GLY A 155 -0.35 -2.08 -11.75
CA GLY A 155 -0.80 -0.94 -10.98
C GLY A 155 -0.17 0.37 -11.45
N GLY A 156 -0.03 1.32 -10.55
CA GLY A 156 0.64 2.59 -10.82
C GLY A 156 -0.12 3.84 -10.36
N PRO A 157 0.45 5.02 -10.64
CA PRO A 157 -0.05 6.29 -10.10
C PRO A 157 -1.47 6.66 -10.56
N ASP A 158 -1.91 6.13 -11.71
CA ASP A 158 -3.23 6.38 -12.28
C ASP A 158 -4.31 5.38 -11.89
N VAL A 159 -3.97 4.36 -11.09
CA VAL A 159 -4.98 3.45 -10.54
C VAL A 159 -6.01 4.29 -9.78
N ARG A 160 -7.29 4.03 -10.10
CA ARG A 160 -8.44 4.67 -9.48
C ARG A 160 -9.09 3.70 -8.51
N VAL A 161 -9.48 4.20 -7.35
CA VAL A 161 -10.25 3.49 -6.32
C VAL A 161 -11.17 4.49 -5.63
N ARG A 162 -12.29 4.05 -5.08
CA ARG A 162 -13.09 4.88 -4.19
C ARG A 162 -12.61 4.78 -2.75
N MET A 163 -12.68 5.90 -2.04
CA MET A 163 -12.37 5.99 -0.62
C MET A 163 -13.49 6.71 0.11
N ARG A 164 -13.70 6.35 1.38
CA ARG A 164 -14.69 6.99 2.23
C ARG A 164 -14.12 8.28 2.81
N VAL A 165 -14.83 9.38 2.66
CA VAL A 165 -14.42 10.66 3.24
C VAL A 165 -14.68 10.64 4.75
N GLN A 166 -13.61 10.74 5.54
CA GLN A 166 -13.69 10.81 7.00
C GLN A 166 -14.04 12.21 7.50
N ALA A 167 -13.59 13.25 6.79
CA ALA A 167 -14.06 14.62 6.98
C ALA A 167 -13.65 15.49 5.78
N ASN A 168 -14.40 16.57 5.56
CA ASN A 168 -13.97 17.67 4.71
C ASN A 168 -13.56 18.87 5.55
N LEU A 169 -12.25 19.08 5.64
CA LEU A 169 -11.57 20.17 6.35
C LEU A 169 -10.94 21.19 5.39
N SER A 170 -11.35 21.20 4.12
CA SER A 170 -10.76 22.03 3.05
C SER A 170 -10.83 23.53 3.30
N ARG A 171 -11.79 23.98 4.11
CA ARG A 171 -12.00 25.40 4.46
C ARG A 171 -11.11 25.89 5.60
N LEU A 172 -10.36 25.00 6.26
CA LEU A 172 -9.45 25.38 7.33
C LEU A 172 -8.17 26.02 6.79
N THR A 173 -7.52 26.85 7.61
CA THR A 173 -6.13 27.22 7.35
C THR A 173 -5.22 25.99 7.54
N PRO A 174 -4.01 25.96 6.95
CA PRO A 174 -3.09 24.85 7.15
C PRO A 174 -2.78 24.54 8.63
N ALA A 175 -2.65 25.58 9.46
CA ALA A 175 -2.40 25.41 10.89
C ALA A 175 -3.59 24.76 11.61
N ALA A 176 -4.82 25.25 11.37
CA ALA A 176 -6.03 24.68 11.97
C ALA A 176 -6.30 23.25 11.47
N PHE A 177 -6.01 22.97 10.20
CA PHE A 177 -6.10 21.64 9.63
C PHE A 177 -5.20 20.64 10.37
N TRP A 178 -3.90 20.95 10.52
CA TRP A 178 -2.98 20.04 11.20
C TRP A 178 -3.25 19.91 12.71
N ALA A 179 -3.78 20.95 13.34
CA ALA A 179 -4.27 20.85 14.72
C ALA A 179 -5.44 19.86 14.83
N GLN A 180 -6.40 19.90 13.90
CA GLN A 180 -7.52 18.96 13.86
C GLN A 180 -7.07 17.53 13.55
N MET A 181 -6.17 17.33 12.58
CA MET A 181 -5.63 16.01 12.25
C MET A 181 -4.96 15.35 13.47
N GLN A 182 -4.18 16.12 14.25
CA GLN A 182 -3.54 15.62 15.47
C GLN A 182 -4.55 15.37 16.60
N ALA A 183 -5.45 16.31 16.86
CA ALA A 183 -6.46 16.17 17.92
C ALA A 183 -7.36 14.94 17.72
N ARG A 184 -7.62 14.57 16.46
CA ARG A 184 -8.44 13.40 16.10
C ARG A 184 -7.63 12.13 15.88
N SER A 185 -6.30 12.17 16.09
CA SER A 185 -5.40 11.04 15.80
C SER A 185 -5.49 10.52 14.36
N TRP A 186 -5.68 11.43 13.39
CA TRP A 186 -5.70 11.13 11.94
C TRP A 186 -4.35 11.31 11.26
N VAL A 187 -3.31 11.55 12.04
CA VAL A 187 -1.93 11.66 11.59
C VAL A 187 -1.00 10.98 12.59
N TRP A 188 -0.05 10.21 12.09
CA TRP A 188 1.04 9.62 12.86
C TRP A 188 2.32 10.39 12.53
N LEU A 189 2.90 11.05 13.53
CA LEU A 189 4.07 11.93 13.35
C LEU A 189 5.31 11.38 14.04
N ARG A 190 5.49 10.06 14.05
CA ARG A 190 6.68 9.39 14.60
C ARG A 190 7.32 8.48 13.57
N THR A 191 8.62 8.61 13.37
CA THR A 191 9.41 7.76 12.47
C THR A 191 9.67 6.38 13.07
N ALA A 192 10.25 5.48 12.27
CA ALA A 192 10.55 4.10 12.65
C ALA A 192 11.49 3.98 13.88
N ASP A 193 12.37 4.95 14.09
CA ASP A 193 13.26 5.06 15.26
C ASP A 193 12.57 5.69 16.49
N GLY A 194 11.32 6.14 16.35
CA GLY A 194 10.55 6.82 17.41
C GLY A 194 10.71 8.35 17.41
N THR A 195 11.51 8.94 16.52
CA THR A 195 11.68 10.39 16.43
C THR A 195 10.35 11.06 16.05
N THR A 196 9.97 12.11 16.79
CA THR A 196 8.79 12.91 16.46
C THR A 196 9.12 13.91 15.36
N ILE A 197 8.24 14.02 14.37
CA ILE A 197 8.38 14.93 13.23
C ILE A 197 7.24 15.95 13.18
N THR A 198 7.39 16.99 12.36
CA THR A 198 6.31 17.91 12.04
C THR A 198 5.54 17.43 10.81
N PRO A 199 4.28 17.89 10.61
CA PRO A 199 3.53 17.55 9.40
C PRO A 199 4.23 17.91 8.09
N GLN A 200 5.06 18.96 8.07
CA GLN A 200 5.81 19.38 6.87
C GLN A 200 6.91 18.39 6.47
N GLN A 201 7.31 17.50 7.38
CA GLN A 201 8.30 16.46 7.13
C GLN A 201 7.68 15.16 6.60
N LEU A 202 6.34 15.03 6.60
CA LEU A 202 5.66 13.90 6.00
C LEU A 202 6.00 13.78 4.52
N PRO A 203 6.11 12.54 4.00
CA PRO A 203 6.24 12.33 2.56
C PRO A 203 5.06 12.94 1.83
N ASP A 204 5.32 13.46 0.64
CA ASP A 204 4.31 14.14 -0.14
C ASP A 204 3.51 13.16 -1.03
N ARG A 205 3.92 11.89 -1.12
CA ARG A 205 3.28 10.82 -1.91
C ARG A 205 3.46 9.48 -1.23
N ILE A 206 2.55 8.55 -1.53
CA ILE A 206 2.68 7.13 -1.16
C ILE A 206 3.74 6.42 -2.03
N GLY A 207 4.18 5.23 -1.59
CA GLY A 207 5.18 4.40 -2.28
C GLY A 207 6.36 3.99 -1.41
N LEU A 208 6.94 2.82 -1.67
CA LEU A 208 8.11 2.27 -0.97
C LEU A 208 9.36 3.18 -1.06
N ALA A 209 9.48 3.94 -2.15
CA ALA A 209 10.53 4.93 -2.33
C ALA A 209 10.36 6.12 -1.38
N LEU A 210 9.15 6.47 -0.97
CA LEU A 210 8.87 7.68 -0.17
C LEU A 210 8.58 7.40 1.30
N LEU A 211 8.00 6.24 1.62
CA LEU A 211 7.69 5.78 2.97
C LEU A 211 8.75 4.77 3.39
N PRO A 212 9.71 5.13 4.27
CA PRO A 212 10.72 4.20 4.76
C PRO A 212 10.11 3.02 5.53
N ASP A 213 10.89 1.96 5.67
CA ASP A 213 10.49 0.79 6.43
C ASP A 213 10.46 1.06 7.93
N ASP A 214 9.43 0.56 8.59
CA ASP A 214 9.41 0.32 10.04
C ASP A 214 9.29 -1.19 10.25
N PRO A 215 10.41 -1.87 10.54
CA PRO A 215 10.42 -3.33 10.63
C PRO A 215 9.56 -3.85 11.78
N TYR A 216 9.37 -3.05 12.85
CA TYR A 216 8.44 -3.42 13.93
C TYR A 216 6.99 -3.28 13.48
N ARG A 217 6.66 -2.29 12.65
CA ARG A 217 5.31 -2.21 12.04
C ARG A 217 5.04 -3.37 11.09
N GLY A 218 6.07 -3.84 10.36
CA GLY A 218 6.00 -5.06 9.54
C GLY A 218 5.79 -6.31 10.40
N LEU A 219 6.57 -6.45 11.48
CA LEU A 219 6.46 -7.54 12.45
C LEU A 219 5.07 -7.60 13.07
N VAL A 220 4.53 -6.47 13.55
CA VAL A 220 3.19 -6.45 14.18
C VAL A 220 2.11 -6.95 13.22
N TYR A 221 2.17 -6.59 11.94
CA TYR A 221 1.23 -7.14 10.94
C TYR A 221 1.26 -8.68 10.88
N LEU A 222 2.43 -9.29 11.04
CA LEU A 222 2.61 -10.74 11.03
C LEU A 222 2.24 -11.40 12.37
N THR A 223 2.02 -10.63 13.44
CA THR A 223 1.54 -11.13 14.75
C THR A 223 0.02 -11.03 14.93
N ARG A 224 -0.68 -10.45 13.96
CA ARG A 224 -2.14 -10.27 14.00
C ARG A 224 -2.83 -11.63 14.04
N ASP A 225 -3.83 -11.75 14.90
CA ASP A 225 -4.59 -12.96 15.22
C ASP A 225 -3.72 -14.11 15.77
N ILE A 226 -2.53 -13.77 16.27
CA ILE A 226 -1.61 -14.67 16.99
C ILE A 226 -1.27 -14.11 18.37
N GLY A 227 -0.77 -12.87 18.44
CA GLY A 227 -0.43 -12.17 19.68
C GLY A 227 -1.48 -11.14 20.12
N TYR A 228 -2.19 -10.56 19.15
CA TYR A 228 -3.26 -9.59 19.34
C TYR A 228 -4.28 -9.70 18.20
N SER A 229 -5.52 -9.29 18.44
CA SER A 229 -6.55 -9.10 17.43
C SER A 229 -7.11 -7.68 17.58
N PRO A 230 -7.20 -6.86 16.50
CA PRO A 230 -7.76 -5.52 16.60
C PRO A 230 -9.18 -5.56 17.22
N PRO A 231 -9.45 -4.78 18.27
CA PRO A 231 -10.78 -4.70 18.83
C PRO A 231 -11.75 -4.01 17.85
N ALA A 232 -13.05 -4.15 18.08
CA ALA A 232 -14.08 -3.59 17.20
C ALA A 232 -13.97 -2.05 17.08
N ASP A 233 -13.55 -1.40 18.16
CA ASP A 233 -13.29 0.03 18.28
C ASP A 233 -11.77 0.35 18.23
N ALA A 234 -11.01 -0.43 17.44
CA ALA A 234 -9.58 -0.26 17.29
C ALA A 234 -9.20 1.21 17.06
N PRO A 235 -8.30 1.77 17.88
CA PRO A 235 -7.83 3.12 17.66
C PRO A 235 -7.02 3.22 16.37
N GLU A 236 -7.07 4.40 15.75
CA GLU A 236 -6.17 4.76 14.66
C GLU A 236 -4.72 4.48 15.07
N TYR A 237 -3.94 3.89 14.14
CA TYR A 237 -2.55 3.51 14.35
C TYR A 237 -2.29 2.45 15.44
N LEU A 238 -3.27 1.60 15.77
CA LEU A 238 -3.11 0.50 16.74
C LEU A 238 -1.78 -0.27 16.56
N GLU A 239 -1.45 -0.68 15.34
CA GLU A 239 -0.24 -1.45 15.09
C GLU A 239 1.05 -0.66 15.34
N PHE A 240 1.02 0.66 15.24
CA PHE A 240 2.18 1.49 15.59
C PHE A 240 2.37 1.61 17.10
N PHE A 241 1.31 1.54 17.90
CA PHE A 241 1.45 1.46 19.35
C PHE A 241 2.17 0.17 19.76
N TRP A 242 1.72 -0.97 19.24
CA TRP A 242 2.41 -2.25 19.45
C TRP A 242 3.85 -2.22 18.92
N ALA A 243 4.09 -1.65 17.73
CA ALA A 243 5.44 -1.55 17.17
C ALA A 243 6.37 -0.67 18.03
N SER A 244 5.85 0.43 18.59
CA SER A 244 6.58 1.32 19.50
C SER A 244 6.88 0.67 20.84
N TRP A 245 6.00 -0.22 21.31
CA TRP A 245 6.23 -0.98 22.53
C TRP A 245 7.22 -2.13 22.34
N LEU A 246 7.08 -2.90 21.26
CA LEU A 246 7.97 -4.03 20.93
C LEU A 246 9.40 -3.60 20.67
N ARG A 247 9.64 -2.46 20.00
CA ARG A 247 11.00 -1.98 19.70
C ARG A 247 11.87 -1.70 20.91
N THR A 248 11.27 -1.53 22.09
CA THR A 248 12.00 -1.33 23.35
C THR A 248 12.29 -2.64 24.08
N ARG A 249 11.80 -3.78 23.57
CA ARG A 249 11.80 -5.09 24.26
C ARG A 249 12.37 -6.22 23.43
N ILE A 250 12.27 -6.14 22.11
CA ILE A 250 12.82 -7.10 21.16
C ILE A 250 13.84 -6.37 20.31
N ASP A 251 15.07 -6.89 20.28
CA ASP A 251 16.11 -6.42 19.39
C ASP A 251 16.04 -7.22 18.07
N LEU A 252 15.45 -6.61 17.05
CA LEU A 252 15.34 -7.24 15.73
C LEU A 252 16.69 -7.52 15.06
N GLY A 253 17.79 -6.90 15.51
CA GLY A 253 19.14 -7.20 15.02
C GLY A 253 19.61 -8.63 15.34
N ARG A 254 18.91 -9.35 16.24
CA ARG A 254 19.19 -10.76 16.59
C ARG A 254 18.60 -11.77 15.60
N TYR A 255 17.80 -11.30 14.64
CA TYR A 255 17.12 -12.14 13.66
C TYR A 255 17.58 -11.74 12.26
N ASP A 256 17.81 -12.74 11.42
CA ASP A 256 17.85 -12.55 9.99
C ASP A 256 16.40 -12.48 9.45
N LEU A 257 15.98 -11.32 8.95
CA LEU A 257 14.66 -11.12 8.35
C LEU A 257 14.61 -11.53 6.86
N HIS A 258 15.75 -11.94 6.28
CA HIS A 258 15.86 -12.51 4.93
C HIS A 258 15.77 -14.04 4.93
N ASP A 259 15.78 -14.67 6.11
CA ASP A 259 15.57 -16.11 6.30
C ASP A 259 14.18 -16.37 6.90
N PRO A 260 13.30 -17.16 6.22
CA PRO A 260 11.95 -17.40 6.71
C PRO A 260 11.89 -18.02 8.10
N ALA A 261 12.79 -18.95 8.42
CA ALA A 261 12.80 -19.61 9.72
C ALA A 261 13.18 -18.64 10.85
N SER A 262 14.19 -17.80 10.61
CA SER A 262 14.61 -16.74 11.52
C SER A 262 13.55 -15.67 11.70
N TYR A 263 12.87 -15.25 10.65
CA TYR A 263 11.76 -14.31 10.77
C TYR A 263 10.58 -14.92 11.55
N LEU A 264 10.25 -16.20 11.33
CA LEU A 264 9.22 -16.88 12.13
C LEU A 264 9.56 -16.93 13.62
N ARG A 265 10.85 -17.02 14.00
CA ARG A 265 11.26 -16.86 15.40
C ARG A 265 10.96 -15.45 15.92
N ALA A 266 11.26 -14.39 15.15
CA ALA A 266 10.91 -13.02 15.56
C ALA A 266 9.40 -12.84 15.74
N VAL A 267 8.58 -13.41 14.83
CA VAL A 267 7.11 -13.40 14.95
C VAL A 267 6.66 -14.16 16.19
N THR A 268 7.25 -15.32 16.47
CA THR A 268 6.95 -16.13 17.66
C THR A 268 7.25 -15.35 18.94
N ASP A 269 8.47 -14.83 19.06
CA ASP A 269 8.92 -14.12 20.26
C ASP A 269 8.07 -12.86 20.50
N ALA A 270 7.77 -12.10 19.44
CA ALA A 270 6.91 -10.92 19.52
C ALA A 270 5.48 -11.26 19.92
N SER A 271 4.85 -12.21 19.23
CA SER A 271 3.46 -12.58 19.52
C SER A 271 3.28 -13.23 20.89
N GLN A 272 4.25 -14.04 21.35
CA GLN A 272 4.23 -14.61 22.71
C GLN A 272 4.42 -13.53 23.77
N LEU A 273 5.34 -12.58 23.54
CA LEU A 273 5.52 -11.43 24.43
C LEU A 273 4.24 -10.60 24.53
N MET A 274 3.57 -10.33 23.40
CA MET A 274 2.28 -9.62 23.39
C MET A 274 1.24 -10.39 24.23
N SER A 275 1.00 -11.67 23.95
CA SER A 275 -0.02 -12.46 24.66
C SER A 275 0.26 -12.63 26.16
N SER A 276 1.53 -12.78 26.55
CA SER A 276 1.93 -12.98 27.95
C SER A 276 1.99 -11.70 28.78
N THR A 277 1.90 -10.52 28.14
CA THR A 277 1.88 -9.24 28.83
C THR A 277 0.64 -9.11 29.71
N PRO A 278 0.76 -8.68 30.99
CA PRO A 278 -0.40 -8.39 31.82
C PRO A 278 -1.37 -7.43 31.12
N GLY A 279 -2.67 -7.74 31.15
CA GLY A 279 -3.67 -7.02 30.37
C GLY A 279 -3.77 -5.52 30.67
N ASP A 280 -3.44 -5.13 31.90
CA ASP A 280 -3.41 -3.76 32.41
C ASP A 280 -2.10 -3.01 32.12
N THR A 281 -1.12 -3.66 31.48
CA THR A 281 0.15 -3.01 31.08
C THR A 281 -0.14 -1.89 30.09
N GLU A 282 0.34 -0.68 30.37
CA GLU A 282 0.26 0.43 29.43
C GLU A 282 1.19 0.19 28.23
N ILE A 283 0.60 0.08 27.03
CA ILE A 283 1.32 -0.12 25.77
C ILE A 283 1.54 1.22 25.05
N ALA A 284 0.59 2.14 25.21
CA ALA A 284 0.65 3.50 24.70
C ALA A 284 -0.05 4.46 25.67
N PRO A 285 0.21 5.78 25.62
CA PRO A 285 -0.38 6.74 26.56
C PRO A 285 -1.89 6.56 26.74
N GLY A 286 -2.31 6.17 27.93
CA GLY A 286 -3.71 5.94 28.31
C GLY A 286 -4.35 4.69 27.69
N ARG A 287 -3.56 3.74 27.18
CA ARG A 287 -4.03 2.54 26.47
C ARG A 287 -3.30 1.29 26.99
N THR A 288 -4.05 0.39 27.58
CA THR A 288 -3.58 -0.89 28.09
C THR A 288 -3.48 -1.97 27.01
N ALA A 289 -2.81 -3.07 27.31
CA ALA A 289 -2.66 -4.20 26.40
C ALA A 289 -4.02 -4.81 26.00
N ASP A 290 -4.93 -4.99 26.95
CA ASP A 290 -6.28 -5.50 26.66
C ASP A 290 -7.10 -4.52 25.82
N GLN A 291 -6.99 -3.20 26.07
CA GLN A 291 -7.62 -2.18 25.22
C GLN A 291 -7.04 -2.12 23.80
N LEU A 292 -5.81 -2.59 23.60
CA LEU A 292 -5.18 -2.71 22.28
C LEU A 292 -5.29 -4.14 21.70
N GLY A 293 -6.19 -4.95 22.23
CA GLY A 293 -6.58 -6.22 21.63
C GLY A 293 -5.61 -7.38 21.89
N ARG A 294 -4.80 -7.31 22.95
CA ARG A 294 -3.96 -8.44 23.37
C ARG A 294 -4.78 -9.73 23.44
N MET A 295 -4.25 -10.81 22.85
CA MET A 295 -4.87 -12.13 22.97
C MET A 295 -4.43 -12.81 24.27
N ALA A 296 -5.40 -13.30 25.05
CA ALA A 296 -5.14 -13.98 26.33
C ALA A 296 -4.40 -15.33 26.18
N ARG A 297 -4.55 -15.98 25.03
CA ARG A 297 -3.82 -17.19 24.67
C ARG A 297 -3.12 -16.96 23.34
N TRP A 298 -1.82 -17.22 23.31
CA TRP A 298 -1.04 -17.18 22.08
C TRP A 298 -1.67 -18.10 21.03
N ASN A 299 -1.82 -17.61 19.80
CA ASN A 299 -2.40 -18.33 18.66
C ASN A 299 -3.79 -18.92 18.95
N ASP A 300 -4.62 -18.22 19.74
CA ASP A 300 -5.92 -18.70 20.25
C ASP A 300 -5.85 -20.07 20.96
N GLY A 301 -4.69 -20.39 21.55
CA GLY A 301 -4.42 -21.68 22.19
C GLY A 301 -4.24 -22.84 21.21
N LYS A 302 -4.09 -22.58 19.91
CA LYS A 302 -3.76 -23.60 18.89
C LYS A 302 -2.26 -23.89 18.92
N ALA A 303 -1.91 -25.14 18.58
CA ALA A 303 -0.52 -25.55 18.38
C ALA A 303 0.15 -24.75 17.25
N ALA A 304 1.48 -24.65 17.26
CA ALA A 304 2.24 -23.84 16.30
C ALA A 304 2.09 -24.31 14.83
N ASP A 305 1.75 -25.58 14.59
CA ASP A 305 1.48 -26.10 13.24
C ASP A 305 0.01 -25.95 12.82
N LYS A 306 -0.81 -25.25 13.63
CA LYS A 306 -2.25 -24.99 13.43
C LYS A 306 -2.56 -23.51 13.62
N GLY A 307 -3.81 -23.13 13.32
CA GLY A 307 -4.30 -21.76 13.49
C GLY A 307 -3.59 -20.77 12.56
N GLU A 308 -3.70 -19.48 12.91
CA GLU A 308 -3.11 -18.39 12.10
C GLU A 308 -1.59 -18.52 12.02
N PHE A 309 -0.90 -18.89 13.12
CA PHE A 309 0.55 -19.08 13.07
C PHE A 309 0.95 -20.24 12.13
N GLY A 310 0.20 -21.34 12.12
CA GLY A 310 0.42 -22.45 11.19
C GLY A 310 0.23 -22.05 9.72
N ASP A 311 -0.83 -21.29 9.42
CA ASP A 311 -1.08 -20.76 8.07
C ASP A 311 -0.01 -19.74 7.64
N LEU A 312 0.46 -18.90 8.57
CA LEU A 312 1.52 -17.92 8.37
C LEU A 312 2.88 -18.57 8.04
N SER A 313 3.15 -19.73 8.62
CA SER A 313 4.46 -20.40 8.62
C SER A 313 4.73 -21.30 7.41
N ARG A 314 3.74 -21.52 6.54
CA ARG A 314 3.91 -22.41 5.38
C ARG A 314 5.01 -21.91 4.43
N PRO A 315 5.94 -22.77 3.99
CA PRO A 315 7.07 -22.38 3.15
C PRO A 315 6.63 -21.94 1.75
N ILE A 316 7.53 -21.27 1.02
CA ILE A 316 7.23 -20.77 -0.34
C ILE A 316 6.91 -21.87 -1.35
N THR A 317 7.36 -23.09 -1.09
CA THR A 317 7.12 -24.28 -1.91
C THR A 317 5.78 -24.97 -1.60
N ASP A 318 5.07 -24.55 -0.56
CA ASP A 318 3.74 -25.08 -0.23
C ASP A 318 2.72 -24.66 -1.32
N PRO A 319 1.71 -25.48 -1.65
CA PRO A 319 0.62 -25.06 -2.54
C PRO A 319 -0.14 -23.82 -2.05
N ARG A 320 -0.06 -23.52 -0.74
CA ARG A 320 -0.65 -22.36 -0.08
C ARG A 320 0.38 -21.68 0.83
N PRO A 321 1.41 -21.01 0.26
CA PRO A 321 2.46 -20.38 1.07
C PRO A 321 1.90 -19.36 2.06
N GLY A 322 2.56 -19.27 3.20
CA GLY A 322 2.21 -18.34 4.26
C GLY A 322 2.70 -16.92 3.97
N LYS A 323 2.24 -15.95 4.76
CA LYS A 323 2.57 -14.53 4.53
C LYS A 323 4.06 -14.26 4.70
N VAL A 324 4.73 -14.93 5.66
CA VAL A 324 6.18 -14.78 5.89
C VAL A 324 6.97 -15.27 4.68
N ALA A 325 6.60 -16.42 4.11
CA ALA A 325 7.27 -16.95 2.93
C ALA A 325 7.19 -15.97 1.74
N TYR A 326 6.01 -15.41 1.46
CA TYR A 326 5.83 -14.40 0.42
C TYR A 326 6.60 -13.10 0.72
N ALA A 327 6.58 -12.62 1.96
CA ALA A 327 7.28 -11.40 2.35
C ALA A 327 8.79 -11.55 2.15
N VAL A 328 9.36 -12.64 2.64
CA VAL A 328 10.81 -12.91 2.53
C VAL A 328 11.23 -13.14 1.09
N ASP A 329 10.51 -13.97 0.32
CA ASP A 329 10.82 -14.21 -1.09
C ASP A 329 10.75 -12.90 -1.91
N SER A 330 9.73 -12.08 -1.70
CA SER A 330 9.55 -10.79 -2.36
C SER A 330 10.64 -9.77 -1.96
N ARG A 331 10.99 -9.70 -0.67
CA ARG A 331 12.08 -8.87 -0.13
C ARG A 331 13.42 -9.27 -0.72
N ASN A 332 13.72 -10.56 -0.82
CA ASN A 332 15.01 -11.07 -1.29
C ASN A 332 15.26 -10.79 -2.78
N ARG A 333 14.21 -10.45 -3.55
CA ARG A 333 14.35 -9.98 -4.94
C ARG A 333 14.77 -8.51 -5.03
N VAL A 334 14.74 -7.75 -3.93
CA VAL A 334 15.17 -6.35 -3.91
C VAL A 334 16.70 -6.30 -3.82
N SER A 335 17.34 -5.77 -4.85
CA SER A 335 18.78 -5.55 -4.83
C SER A 335 19.17 -4.50 -3.80
N ALA A 336 20.29 -4.73 -3.09
CA ALA A 336 20.83 -3.76 -2.15
C ALA A 336 21.19 -2.44 -2.86
N THR A 337 20.72 -1.33 -2.30
CA THR A 337 21.08 0.01 -2.76
C THR A 337 22.50 0.35 -2.29
N PRO A 338 23.39 0.88 -3.17
CA PRO A 338 24.72 1.31 -2.77
C PRO A 338 24.69 2.40 -1.69
N ALA A 339 25.62 2.34 -0.72
CA ALA A 339 25.75 3.37 0.29
C ALA A 339 26.10 4.73 -0.33
N CYS A 340 25.39 5.77 0.10
CA CYS A 340 25.56 7.14 -0.40
C CYS A 340 26.90 7.72 0.07
N THR A 341 27.71 8.27 -0.84
CA THR A 341 28.86 9.12 -0.47
C THR A 341 28.46 10.58 -0.39
N ARG A 342 27.41 10.97 -1.11
CA ARG A 342 26.81 12.30 -1.06
C ARG A 342 25.29 12.18 -1.15
N THR A 343 24.60 12.76 -0.18
CA THR A 343 23.14 12.82 -0.17
C THR A 343 22.66 14.25 -0.36
N VAL A 344 21.72 14.45 -1.27
CA VAL A 344 20.96 15.70 -1.42
C VAL A 344 19.53 15.42 -0.99
N THR A 345 19.03 16.25 -0.07
CA THR A 345 17.63 16.28 0.37
C THR A 345 17.10 17.70 0.24
N GLY A 346 15.78 17.88 0.26
CA GLY A 346 15.17 19.21 0.17
C GLY A 346 15.41 19.89 -1.19
N ALA A 347 15.38 21.22 -1.22
CA ALA A 347 15.53 21.99 -2.46
C ALA A 347 17.00 22.16 -2.85
N TYR A 348 17.31 21.94 -4.14
CA TYR A 348 18.63 22.19 -4.73
C TYR A 348 18.47 22.84 -6.10
N THR A 349 19.23 23.91 -6.36
CA THR A 349 19.24 24.60 -7.66
C THR A 349 20.66 24.68 -8.19
N GLY A 350 20.86 24.27 -9.43
CA GLY A 350 22.15 24.24 -10.10
C GLY A 350 22.51 22.87 -10.66
N PRO A 351 23.65 22.75 -11.34
CA PRO A 351 24.13 21.46 -11.84
C PRO A 351 24.59 20.52 -10.71
N LEU A 352 24.36 19.22 -10.91
CA LEU A 352 24.90 18.13 -10.11
C LEU A 352 25.74 17.22 -11.01
N THR A 353 27.06 17.36 -10.97
CA THR A 353 28.00 16.51 -11.74
C THR A 353 28.82 15.64 -10.81
N VAL A 354 28.88 14.34 -11.09
CA VAL A 354 29.54 13.34 -10.23
C VAL A 354 30.38 12.40 -11.09
N GLY A 355 31.68 12.33 -10.79
CA GLY A 355 32.65 11.45 -11.47
C GLY A 355 33.13 10.26 -10.63
N SER A 356 32.85 10.25 -9.33
CA SER A 356 33.18 9.15 -8.41
C SER A 356 32.19 9.10 -7.24
N GLY A 357 32.12 7.96 -6.56
CA GLY A 357 31.22 7.75 -5.41
C GLY A 357 29.76 7.51 -5.81
N VAL A 358 28.84 7.67 -4.87
CA VAL A 358 27.40 7.46 -5.02
C VAL A 358 26.65 8.75 -4.65
N LEU A 359 25.99 9.35 -5.64
CA LEU A 359 25.06 10.46 -5.41
C LEU A 359 23.66 9.91 -5.14
N CYS A 360 23.16 10.21 -3.96
CA CYS A 360 21.79 9.94 -3.57
C CYS A 360 20.97 11.23 -3.59
N LEU A 361 19.86 11.21 -4.34
CA LEU A 361 18.80 12.21 -4.26
C LEU A 361 17.65 11.55 -3.50
N ASP A 362 17.45 11.95 -2.24
CA ASP A 362 16.43 11.38 -1.36
C ASP A 362 15.38 12.45 -1.02
N ARG A 363 14.17 12.27 -1.55
CA ARG A 363 13.05 13.22 -1.45
C ARG A 363 13.49 14.67 -1.72
N ALA A 364 14.39 14.83 -2.68
CA ALA A 364 14.96 16.10 -3.09
C ALA A 364 14.11 16.76 -4.19
N ARG A 365 14.18 18.08 -4.29
CA ARG A 365 13.64 18.88 -5.39
C ARG A 365 14.80 19.57 -6.10
N VAL A 366 15.28 18.96 -7.16
CA VAL A 366 16.44 19.43 -7.94
C VAL A 366 15.96 20.23 -9.15
N ARG A 367 16.50 21.44 -9.32
CA ARG A 367 16.33 22.28 -10.52
C ARG A 367 17.69 22.48 -11.19
N GLY A 368 17.92 21.76 -12.27
CA GLY A 368 19.19 21.75 -12.98
C GLY A 368 19.56 20.36 -13.51
N PRO A 369 20.63 20.26 -14.32
CA PRO A 369 21.08 18.98 -14.87
C PRO A 369 21.70 18.09 -13.79
N VAL A 370 21.43 16.79 -13.85
CA VAL A 370 22.11 15.75 -13.06
C VAL A 370 22.94 14.91 -14.02
N THR A 371 24.26 14.86 -13.82
CA THR A 371 25.22 14.17 -14.68
C THR A 371 26.12 13.25 -13.87
N VAL A 372 26.10 11.96 -14.19
CA VAL A 372 26.92 10.92 -13.55
C VAL A 372 27.82 10.27 -14.58
N THR A 373 29.12 10.21 -14.30
CA THR A 373 30.16 9.71 -15.21
C THR A 373 31.21 8.90 -14.45
N GLY A 374 32.16 8.30 -15.17
CA GLY A 374 33.42 7.83 -14.57
C GLY A 374 33.28 6.67 -13.57
N GLY A 375 32.26 5.83 -13.69
CA GLY A 375 32.01 4.73 -12.75
C GLY A 375 31.33 5.16 -11.44
N ALA A 376 30.95 6.44 -11.30
CA ALA A 376 30.07 6.86 -10.21
C ALA A 376 28.68 6.21 -10.28
N SER A 377 27.92 6.27 -9.19
CA SER A 377 26.55 5.78 -9.12
C SER A 377 25.53 6.88 -8.83
N LEU A 378 24.31 6.66 -9.29
CA LEU A 378 23.14 7.50 -9.02
C LEU A 378 22.06 6.67 -8.32
N VAL A 379 21.56 7.15 -7.19
CA VAL A 379 20.35 6.64 -6.54
C VAL A 379 19.37 7.79 -6.42
N LEU A 380 18.25 7.72 -7.13
CA LEU A 380 17.18 8.70 -7.07
C LEU A 380 15.97 8.03 -6.43
N ARG A 381 15.64 8.45 -5.21
CA ARG A 381 14.57 7.91 -4.39
C ARG A 381 13.57 9.01 -4.05
N GLY A 382 12.33 8.87 -4.53
CA GLY A 382 11.23 9.77 -4.20
C GLY A 382 11.46 11.24 -4.57
N SER A 383 12.39 11.54 -5.48
CA SER A 383 12.84 12.90 -5.76
C SER A 383 12.20 13.49 -7.02
N ASP A 384 12.06 14.81 -7.04
CA ASP A 384 11.60 15.58 -8.18
C ASP A 384 12.82 16.26 -8.84
N VAL A 385 13.00 16.05 -10.15
CA VAL A 385 14.08 16.65 -10.95
C VAL A 385 13.47 17.43 -12.11
N THR A 386 13.79 18.72 -12.18
CA THR A 386 13.50 19.58 -13.33
C THR A 386 14.80 19.86 -14.06
N GLY A 387 15.04 19.16 -15.16
CA GLY A 387 16.29 19.16 -15.90
C GLY A 387 16.64 17.77 -16.45
N PRO A 388 17.66 17.66 -17.32
CA PRO A 388 18.11 16.37 -17.84
C PRO A 388 18.79 15.55 -16.74
N VAL A 389 18.53 14.23 -16.74
CA VAL A 389 19.26 13.24 -15.94
C VAL A 389 20.07 12.38 -16.89
N THR A 390 21.39 12.47 -16.82
CA THR A 390 22.31 11.72 -17.71
C THR A 390 23.31 10.92 -16.90
N ALA A 391 23.38 9.63 -17.13
CA ALA A 391 24.37 8.73 -16.55
C ALA A 391 25.09 7.99 -17.67
N THR A 392 26.40 8.19 -17.81
CA THR A 392 27.22 7.55 -18.85
C THR A 392 28.35 6.78 -18.18
N ARG A 393 28.45 5.47 -18.44
CA ARG A 393 29.42 4.58 -17.77
C ARG A 393 29.36 4.68 -16.24
N ALA A 394 28.17 4.89 -15.70
CA ALA A 394 27.92 4.83 -14.26
C ALA A 394 28.03 3.38 -13.78
N ARG A 395 28.39 3.15 -12.52
CA ARG A 395 28.41 1.78 -11.97
C ARG A 395 26.99 1.28 -11.72
N VAL A 396 26.25 1.98 -10.86
CA VAL A 396 24.84 1.71 -10.56
C VAL A 396 23.99 2.95 -10.84
N VAL A 397 22.85 2.76 -11.51
CA VAL A 397 21.78 3.75 -11.61
C VAL A 397 20.49 3.15 -11.09
N GLU A 398 19.92 3.73 -10.05
CA GLU A 398 18.61 3.39 -9.50
C GLU A 398 17.70 4.62 -9.51
N VAL A 399 16.53 4.51 -10.14
CA VAL A 399 15.52 5.59 -10.17
C VAL A 399 14.17 5.01 -9.76
N CYS A 400 13.69 5.41 -8.57
CA CYS A 400 12.46 4.93 -7.94
C CYS A 400 11.64 6.08 -7.34
N GLY A 401 10.34 6.12 -7.64
CA GLY A 401 9.41 7.14 -7.16
C GLY A 401 9.74 8.56 -7.65
N ALA A 402 10.49 8.66 -8.74
CA ALA A 402 10.99 9.90 -9.29
C ALA A 402 9.91 10.65 -10.07
N ARG A 403 9.91 11.98 -9.98
CA ARG A 403 9.26 12.83 -10.99
C ARG A 403 10.32 13.58 -11.77
N VAL A 404 10.47 13.28 -13.05
CA VAL A 404 11.48 13.94 -13.89
C VAL A 404 10.79 14.74 -14.99
N THR A 405 11.08 16.03 -15.06
CA THR A 405 10.72 16.89 -16.19
C THR A 405 11.99 17.19 -16.98
N GLY A 406 12.18 16.47 -18.08
CA GLY A 406 13.43 16.44 -18.86
C GLY A 406 13.76 15.02 -19.35
N PRO A 407 14.77 14.87 -20.23
CA PRO A 407 15.21 13.56 -20.70
C PRO A 407 15.92 12.78 -19.58
N VAL A 408 15.70 11.46 -19.54
CA VAL A 408 16.45 10.52 -18.70
C VAL A 408 17.26 9.61 -19.63
N VAL A 409 18.59 9.71 -19.55
CA VAL A 409 19.51 8.96 -20.40
C VAL A 409 20.50 8.20 -19.53
N VAL A 410 20.44 6.87 -19.58
CA VAL A 410 21.38 5.97 -18.93
C VAL A 410 22.06 5.15 -20.02
N ARG A 411 23.38 5.25 -20.15
CA ARG A 411 24.18 4.59 -21.19
C ARG A 411 25.38 3.85 -20.62
N GLY A 412 25.47 2.55 -20.93
CA GLY A 412 26.63 1.72 -20.67
C GLY A 412 26.95 1.58 -19.18
N SER A 413 25.94 1.41 -18.33
CA SER A 413 26.17 1.17 -16.90
C SER A 413 26.95 -0.13 -16.69
N THR A 414 27.95 -0.14 -15.81
CA THR A 414 28.89 -1.26 -15.71
C THR A 414 28.42 -2.39 -14.78
N GLU A 415 27.44 -2.12 -13.91
CA GLU A 415 26.89 -3.15 -13.01
C GLU A 415 25.37 -3.23 -13.12
N ARG A 416 24.65 -2.10 -12.97
CA ARG A 416 23.18 -2.11 -12.99
C ARG A 416 22.59 -0.78 -13.40
N ALA A 417 21.62 -0.82 -14.30
CA ALA A 417 20.76 0.30 -14.65
C ALA A 417 19.30 -0.09 -14.40
N ARG A 418 18.63 0.65 -13.52
CA ARG A 418 17.25 0.39 -13.10
C ARG A 418 16.46 1.69 -13.04
N VAL A 419 15.45 1.80 -13.89
CA VAL A 419 14.48 2.90 -13.88
C VAL A 419 13.09 2.28 -13.68
N GLY A 420 12.68 2.08 -12.43
CA GLY A 420 11.46 1.34 -12.06
C GLY A 420 11.68 -0.17 -11.79
N GLY A 421 10.60 -0.95 -11.69
CA GLY A 421 10.61 -2.42 -11.52
C GLY A 421 10.15 -2.90 -10.14
N TRP A 422 10.43 -4.15 -9.78
CA TRP A 422 9.96 -4.81 -8.54
C TRP A 422 10.28 -4.07 -7.23
N ALA A 423 9.26 -3.66 -6.46
CA ALA A 423 9.44 -2.88 -5.22
C ALA A 423 10.25 -1.59 -5.42
N CYS A 424 10.01 -0.91 -6.55
CA CYS A 424 10.53 0.41 -6.85
C CYS A 424 9.36 1.24 -7.35
N THR A 425 8.93 2.18 -6.50
CA THR A 425 7.77 3.03 -6.76
C THR A 425 7.83 3.56 -8.20
N PRO A 426 6.71 3.50 -8.95
CA PRO A 426 6.69 3.95 -10.34
C PRO A 426 7.21 5.38 -10.49
N ASN A 427 7.98 5.61 -11.56
CA ASN A 427 8.47 6.95 -11.92
C ASN A 427 7.47 7.67 -12.82
N GLU A 428 7.40 8.98 -12.72
CA GLU A 428 6.67 9.86 -13.64
C GLU A 428 7.69 10.68 -14.43
N VAL A 429 7.97 10.30 -15.68
CA VAL A 429 8.91 11.02 -16.54
C VAL A 429 8.17 11.76 -17.65
N ARG A 430 8.39 13.08 -17.71
CA ARG A 430 7.96 13.97 -18.79
C ARG A 430 9.16 14.29 -19.67
N GLY A 431 9.43 13.42 -20.63
CA GLY A 431 10.59 13.50 -21.53
C GLY A 431 10.96 12.10 -22.06
N PRO A 432 11.90 12.01 -23.02
CA PRO A 432 12.36 10.72 -23.51
C PRO A 432 13.14 9.98 -22.42
N VAL A 433 12.95 8.66 -22.35
CA VAL A 433 13.69 7.75 -21.49
C VAL A 433 14.52 6.82 -22.38
N VAL A 434 15.83 6.83 -22.19
CA VAL A 434 16.77 5.92 -22.87
C VAL A 434 17.56 5.19 -21.80
N VAL A 435 17.44 3.86 -21.77
CA VAL A 435 18.22 2.99 -20.88
C VAL A 435 18.84 1.92 -21.76
N GLY A 436 20.18 1.89 -21.85
CA GLY A 436 20.91 0.95 -22.69
C GLY A 436 22.40 0.86 -22.39
#